data_AF-A0A2P5FKB0-F1
#
_entry.id   AF-A0A2P5FKB0-F1
#
_cell.length_a   1.000
_cell.length_b   1.000
_cell.length_c   1.000
_cell.angle_alpha   90.00
_cell.angle_beta   90.00
_cell.angle_gamma   90.00
#
_symmetry.space_group_name_H-M   'P 1'
#
loop_
_entity.id
_entity.type
_entity.pdbx_description
1 polymer ?
#
loop_
_entity_poly.entity_id
_entity_poly.type
_entity_poly.pdbx_seq_one_letter_code
_entity_poly.pdbx_strand_id
1 'polypeptide(L)'
;MFHFQALYDENGVDPTEFKDDVVTEFVMPSFAEPVPATALPNSLVLNGWAQLLFHHTRRTREAKGILVNSFTELESHAFRSLSNGETPLLSILWDPY
;
A
#
# COMPACT_ATOMS: atom_id res chain seq x y z
N MET A 1 0.18 0.73 1.43
CA MET A 1 1.32 1.22 2.24
C MET A 1 1.75 2.64 1.91
N PHE A 2 2.06 2.99 0.65
CA PHE A 2 2.46 4.36 0.28
C PHE A 2 1.47 5.44 0.71
N HIS A 3 0.16 5.15 0.64
CA HIS A 3 -0.88 6.06 1.12
C HIS A 3 -0.76 6.35 2.63
N PHE A 4 -0.70 5.31 3.47
CA PHE A 4 -0.54 5.46 4.92
C PHE A 4 0.80 6.10 5.33
N GLN A 5 1.88 5.83 4.58
CA GLN A 5 3.15 6.51 4.81
C GLN A 5 3.05 8.03 4.54
N ALA A 6 2.34 8.45 3.49
CA ALA A 6 2.09 9.87 3.24
C ALA A 6 1.21 10.50 4.34
N LEU A 7 0.12 9.83 4.76
CA LEU A 7 -0.72 10.30 5.87
C LEU A 7 0.08 10.48 7.17
N TYR A 8 0.99 9.56 7.47
CA TYR A 8 1.85 9.67 8.66
C TYR A 8 2.87 10.81 8.52
N ASP A 9 3.54 10.93 7.37
CA ASP A 9 4.63 11.89 7.17
C ASP A 9 4.15 13.32 6.97
N GLU A 10 3.07 13.51 6.22
CA GLU A 10 2.60 14.82 5.77
C GLU A 10 1.45 15.34 6.64
N ASN A 11 0.62 14.44 7.18
CA ASN A 11 -0.56 14.80 7.97
C ASN A 11 -0.42 14.44 9.45
N GLY A 12 0.64 13.73 9.86
CA GLY A 12 0.85 13.33 11.26
C GLY A 12 -0.18 12.33 11.78
N VAL A 13 -0.89 11.63 10.89
CA VAL A 13 -1.93 10.67 11.27
C VAL A 13 -1.29 9.41 11.83
N ASP A 14 -1.60 9.06 13.08
CA ASP A 14 -1.16 7.82 13.70
C ASP A 14 -2.10 6.67 13.30
N PRO A 15 -1.63 5.62 12.59
CA PRO A 15 -2.49 4.51 12.18
C PRO A 15 -3.12 3.73 13.34
N THR A 16 -2.58 3.86 14.56
CA THR A 16 -3.15 3.22 15.75
C THR A 16 -4.50 3.81 16.15
N GLU A 17 -4.83 5.02 15.68
CA GLU A 17 -6.14 5.66 15.86
C GLU A 17 -7.27 4.86 15.18
N PHE A 18 -6.95 4.08 14.15
CA PHE A 18 -7.91 3.27 13.39
C PHE A 18 -8.10 1.86 13.96
N LYS A 19 -7.43 1.54 15.07
CA LYS A 19 -7.60 0.24 15.71
C LYS A 19 -9.03 0.11 16.22
N ASP A 20 -9.72 -0.96 15.82
CA ASP A 20 -11.11 -1.24 16.15
C ASP A 20 -12.11 -0.18 15.64
N ASP A 21 -11.70 0.70 14.72
CA ASP A 21 -12.58 1.65 14.05
C ASP A 21 -13.46 0.93 13.01
N VAL A 22 -14.78 1.05 13.16
CA VAL A 22 -15.79 0.42 12.30
C VAL A 22 -16.48 1.39 11.34
N VAL A 23 -16.15 2.69 11.42
CA VAL A 23 -16.81 3.76 10.67
C VAL A 23 -15.92 4.27 9.54
N THR A 24 -14.62 4.38 9.80
CA THR A 24 -13.69 4.98 8.83
C THR A 24 -13.43 4.07 7.64
N GLU A 25 -13.48 4.65 6.44
CA GLU A 25 -13.11 4.02 5.17
C GLU A 25 -12.01 4.81 4.46
N PHE A 26 -11.08 4.11 3.83
CA PHE A 26 -9.94 4.67 3.14
C PHE A 26 -10.12 4.58 1.63
N VAL A 27 -10.20 5.73 0.97
CA VAL A 27 -10.15 5.81 -0.49
C VAL A 27 -8.69 5.86 -0.92
N MET A 28 -8.17 4.72 -1.41
CA MET A 28 -6.78 4.57 -1.82
C MET A 28 -6.66 4.40 -3.34
N PRO A 29 -5.67 5.02 -4.00
CA PRO A 29 -5.52 4.92 -5.45
C PRO A 29 -5.43 3.50 -6.00
N SER A 30 -4.87 2.56 -5.24
CA SER A 30 -4.66 1.17 -5.67
C SER A 30 -5.84 0.24 -5.42
N PHE A 31 -6.92 0.71 -4.80
CA PHE A 31 -8.12 -0.08 -4.50
C PHE A 31 -9.32 0.52 -5.23
N ALA A 32 -10.08 -0.35 -5.92
CA ALA A 32 -11.24 0.08 -6.69
C ALA A 32 -12.39 0.56 -5.79
N GLU A 33 -12.48 0.00 -4.58
CA GLU A 33 -13.49 0.32 -3.57
C GLU A 33 -12.81 0.88 -2.32
N PRO A 34 -13.51 1.71 -1.52
CA PRO A 34 -13.04 2.11 -0.20
C PRO A 34 -12.70 0.90 0.68
N VAL A 35 -11.60 1.01 1.42
CA VAL A 35 -11.16 -0.06 2.33
C VAL A 35 -11.54 0.32 3.76
N PRO A 36 -12.36 -0.48 4.47
CA PRO A 36 -12.72 -0.17 5.85
C PRO A 36 -11.50 -0.29 6.77
N ALA A 37 -11.44 0.51 7.83
CA ALA A 37 -10.38 0.46 8.84
C ALA A 37 -10.21 -0.93 9.46
N THR A 38 -11.31 -1.69 9.60
CA THR A 38 -11.31 -3.08 10.07
C THR A 38 -10.56 -4.05 9.17
N ALA A 39 -10.33 -3.72 7.90
CA ALA A 39 -9.57 -4.54 6.97
C ALA A 39 -8.06 -4.19 6.96
N LEU A 40 -7.62 -3.22 7.76
CA LEU A 40 -6.22 -2.86 7.83
C LEU A 40 -5.39 -3.95 8.52
N PRO A 41 -4.13 -4.17 8.08
CA PRO A 41 -3.25 -5.12 8.75
C PRO A 41 -3.01 -4.72 10.21
N ASN A 42 -3.06 -5.70 11.12
CA ASN A 42 -2.70 -5.48 12.53
C ASN A 42 -1.29 -4.88 12.70
N SER A 43 -0.34 -5.23 11.83
CA SER A 43 1.01 -4.64 11.88
C SER A 43 1.03 -3.13 11.57
N LEU A 44 -0.02 -2.59 10.95
CA LEU A 44 -0.15 -1.16 10.71
C LEU A 44 -0.80 -0.45 11.90
N VAL A 45 -1.89 -1.01 12.44
CA VAL A 45 -2.72 -0.35 13.48
C VAL A 45 -2.36 -0.73 14.92
N LEU A 46 -1.51 -1.74 15.14
CA LEU A 46 -0.97 -2.06 16.45
C LEU A 46 0.34 -1.33 16.71
N ASN A 47 0.48 -0.85 17.94
CA ASN A 47 1.64 -0.08 18.37
C ASN A 47 2.96 -0.87 18.16
N GLY A 48 3.99 -0.15 17.72
CA GLY A 48 5.37 -0.63 17.60
C GLY A 48 5.80 -1.04 16.20
N TRP A 49 4.87 -1.36 15.29
CA TRP A 49 5.20 -1.90 13.96
C TRP A 49 5.07 -0.88 12.83
N ALA A 50 4.17 0.11 12.96
CA ALA A 50 3.93 1.11 11.92
C ALA A 50 5.21 1.86 11.49
N GLN A 51 6.05 2.27 12.44
CA GLN A 51 7.30 2.96 12.14
C GLN A 51 8.26 2.11 11.32
N LEU A 52 8.36 0.81 11.63
CA LEU A 52 9.18 -0.14 10.88
C LEU A 52 8.63 -0.31 9.45
N LEU A 53 7.31 -0.46 9.31
CA LEU A 53 6.65 -0.55 8.02
C LEU A 53 6.87 0.71 7.17
N PHE A 54 6.76 1.90 7.76
CA PHE A 54 7.00 3.16 7.07
C PHE A 54 8.47 3.34 6.70
N HIS A 55 9.41 2.93 7.56
CA HIS A 55 10.83 2.90 7.22
C HIS A 55 11.09 2.05 5.96
N HIS A 56 10.57 0.82 5.92
CA HIS A 56 10.71 -0.04 4.74
C HIS A 56 9.99 0.53 3.52
N THR A 57 8.80 1.10 3.72
CA THR A 57 8.02 1.72 2.63
C THR A 57 8.79 2.86 1.96
N ARG A 58 9.47 3.74 2.73
CA ARG A 58 10.32 4.80 2.16
C ARG A 58 11.47 4.23 1.33
N ARG A 59 12.16 3.21 1.85
CA ARG A 59 13.25 2.54 1.14
C ARG A 59 12.81 1.83 -0.14
N THR A 60 11.57 1.32 -0.19
CA THR A 60 11.01 0.73 -1.43
C THR A 60 10.92 1.76 -2.56
N ARG A 61 10.71 3.06 -2.26
CA ARG A 61 10.70 4.13 -3.27
C ARG A 61 12.08 4.45 -3.84
N GLU A 62 13.15 4.10 -3.12
CA GLU A 62 14.54 4.30 -3.57
C GLU A 62 15.00 3.20 -4.53
N ALA A 63 14.23 2.11 -4.65
CA ALA A 63 14.55 1.01 -5.55
C ALA A 63 14.33 1.42 -7.02
N LYS A 64 15.09 0.80 -7.94
CA LYS A 64 14.92 1.00 -9.39
C LYS A 64 13.58 0.51 -9.94
N GLY A 65 12.94 -0.40 -9.21
CA GLY A 65 11.68 -1.03 -9.58
C GLY A 65 11.20 -1.95 -8.47
N ILE A 66 9.91 -2.28 -8.50
CA ILE A 66 9.27 -3.18 -7.54
C ILE A 66 8.79 -4.41 -8.31
N LEU A 67 9.29 -5.59 -7.92
CA LEU A 67 8.79 -6.86 -8.43
C LEU A 67 7.69 -7.37 -7.49
N VAL A 68 6.49 -7.55 -8.03
CA VAL A 68 5.34 -8.08 -7.29
C VAL A 68 4.98 -9.43 -7.92
N ASN A 69 4.82 -10.46 -7.09
CA ASN A 69 4.39 -11.79 -7.54
C ASN A 69 2.88 -11.80 -7.79
N SER A 70 2.48 -11.18 -8.88
CA SER A 70 1.09 -11.03 -9.33
C SER A 70 1.07 -10.88 -10.86
N PHE A 71 -0.11 -10.81 -11.45
CA PHE A 71 -0.32 -10.59 -12.87
C PHE A 71 -1.43 -9.57 -13.11
N THR A 72 -1.35 -8.87 -14.24
CA THR A 72 -2.18 -7.69 -14.51
C THR A 72 -3.68 -7.98 -14.62
N GLU A 73 -4.04 -9.20 -15.01
CA GLU A 73 -5.41 -9.65 -15.18
C GLU A 73 -6.12 -9.78 -13.82
N LEU A 74 -5.36 -10.09 -12.75
CA LEU A 74 -5.87 -10.14 -11.39
C LEU A 74 -5.94 -8.75 -10.74
N GLU A 75 -4.87 -7.96 -10.87
CA GLU A 75 -4.70 -6.70 -10.14
C GLU A 75 -4.65 -5.46 -11.05
N SER A 76 -5.45 -5.47 -12.13
CA SER A 76 -5.41 -4.42 -13.16
C SER A 76 -5.59 -3.00 -12.63
N HIS A 77 -6.45 -2.81 -11.62
CA HIS A 77 -6.69 -1.50 -11.01
C HIS A 77 -5.46 -1.00 -10.24
N ALA A 78 -4.91 -1.83 -9.37
CA ALA A 78 -3.70 -1.51 -8.60
C ALA A 78 -2.52 -1.25 -9.53
N PHE A 79 -2.36 -2.07 -10.57
CA PHE A 79 -1.32 -1.89 -11.59
C PHE A 79 -1.46 -0.52 -12.28
N ARG A 80 -2.64 -0.17 -12.78
CA ARG A 80 -2.88 1.14 -13.44
C ARG A 80 -2.61 2.32 -12.51
N SER A 81 -3.01 2.21 -11.24
CA SER A 81 -2.75 3.25 -10.25
C SER A 81 -1.25 3.49 -10.03
N LEU A 82 -0.47 2.42 -9.95
CA LEU A 82 0.97 2.48 -9.70
C LEU A 82 1.79 2.81 -10.96
N SER A 83 1.29 2.43 -12.14
CA SER A 83 1.95 2.67 -13.44
C SER A 83 1.99 4.14 -13.84
N ASN A 84 1.13 4.97 -13.23
CA ASN A 84 1.11 6.41 -13.47
C ASN A 84 2.15 7.17 -12.62
N GLY A 85 3.00 6.48 -11.84
CA GLY A 85 4.06 7.05 -11.01
C GLY A 85 5.48 6.90 -11.58
N GLU A 86 6.46 7.53 -10.93
CA GLU A 86 7.87 7.67 -11.37
C GLU A 86 8.67 6.35 -11.48
N THR A 87 8.13 5.22 -11.03
CA THR A 87 8.84 3.93 -10.96
C THR A 87 8.21 2.89 -11.90
N PRO A 88 8.93 2.38 -12.91
CA PRO A 88 8.40 1.36 -13.81
C PRO A 88 8.08 0.07 -13.05
N LEU A 89 6.85 -0.43 -13.19
CA LEU A 89 6.50 -1.78 -12.77
C LEU A 89 6.97 -2.78 -13.81
N LEU A 90 7.75 -3.78 -13.39
CA LEU A 90 8.17 -4.88 -14.24
C LEU A 90 7.24 -6.07 -14.01
N SER A 91 6.31 -6.30 -14.94
CA SER A 91 5.55 -7.55 -15.01
C SER A 91 6.38 -8.58 -15.79
N ILE A 92 6.90 -9.59 -15.09
CA ILE A 92 7.40 -10.79 -15.75
C ILE A 92 6.18 -11.68 -15.93
N LEU A 93 5.69 -11.77 -17.17
CA LEU A 93 4.72 -12.80 -17.54
C LEU A 93 5.38 -14.14 -17.26
N TRP A 94 4.92 -14.83 -16.23
CA TRP A 94 5.25 -16.24 -16.05
C TRP A 94 4.65 -16.98 -17.24
N ASP A 95 5.51 -17.50 -18.12
CA ASP A 95 5.12 -18.44 -19.17
C ASP A 95 5.18 -19.84 -18.55
N PRO A 96 4.04 -20.46 -18.21
CA PRO A 96 4.03 -21.80 -17.64
C PRO A 96 4.32 -22.77 -18.79
N TYR A 97 5.58 -23.18 -18.91
CA TYR A 97 5.90 -24.43 -19.61
C TYR A 97 5.30 -25.62 -18.85
#